data_AF-A0A1B6FPH8-F1
#
_entry.id   AF-A0A1B6FPH8-F1
#
_cell.length_a   1.000
_cell.length_b   1.000
_cell.length_c   1.000
_cell.angle_alpha   90.00
_cell.angle_beta   90.00
_cell.angle_gamma   90.00
#
_symmetry.space_group_name_H-M   'P 1'
#
loop_
_entity.id
_entity.type
_entity.pdbx_description
1 polymer ?
#
loop_
_entity_poly.entity_id
_entity_poly.type
_entity_poly.pdbx_seq_one_letter_code
_entity_poly.pdbx_strand_id
1 'polypeptide(L)'
;DQALTLLQHLVQKLVDDLCEAVMLEVKARSRPYRRDKWFAMTCENSLTPSACPMFQVLGTKLHSLQSMLSSSLFSKAWQSVANQLCMFLLEELVLQNRFNEGGAKQLEQDLTRSLIPLFHQYTHRPEA
;
A
#
# COMPACT_ATOMS: atom_id res chain seq x y z
N ASP A 1 22.54 25.10 -15.55
CA ASP A 1 21.10 24.81 -15.72
C ASP A 1 20.79 23.40 -16.20
N GLN A 2 21.24 22.95 -17.39
CA GLN A 2 20.93 21.58 -17.89
C GLN A 2 21.35 20.44 -16.95
N ALA A 3 22.53 20.51 -16.32
CA ALA A 3 23.01 19.49 -15.39
C ALA A 3 22.13 19.36 -14.13
N LEU A 4 21.57 20.47 -13.65
CA LEU A 4 20.69 20.49 -12.48
C LEU A 4 19.33 19.88 -12.81
N THR A 5 18.78 20.20 -13.99
CA THR A 5 17.54 19.57 -14.50
C THR A 5 17.72 18.07 -14.69
N LEU A 6 18.86 17.64 -15.25
CA LEU A 6 19.16 16.21 -15.41
C LEU A 6 19.23 15.49 -14.05
N LEU A 7 19.91 16.09 -13.07
CA LEU A 7 19.99 15.52 -11.72
C LEU A 7 18.60 15.38 -11.09
N GLN A 8 17.74 16.39 -11.20
CA GLN A 8 16.36 16.35 -10.69
C GLN A 8 15.55 15.23 -11.34
N HIS A 9 15.69 15.05 -12.66
CA HIS A 9 15.01 13.97 -13.38
C HIS A 9 15.51 12.58 -12.93
N LEU A 10 16.82 12.41 -12.77
CA LEU A 10 17.41 11.17 -12.27
C LEU A 10 16.95 10.85 -10.85
N VAL A 11 16.92 11.84 -9.96
CA VAL A 11 16.41 11.67 -8.60
C VAL A 11 14.94 11.25 -8.60
N GLN A 12 14.11 11.89 -9.41
CA GLN A 12 12.70 11.52 -9.53
C GLN A 12 12.55 10.08 -10.04
N LYS A 13 13.29 9.72 -11.08
CA LYS A 13 13.27 8.36 -11.62
C LYS A 13 13.69 7.32 -10.58
N LEU A 14 14.75 7.56 -9.81
CA LEU A 14 15.18 6.64 -8.75
C LEU A 14 14.12 6.50 -7.65
N VAL A 15 13.40 7.58 -7.30
CA VAL A 15 12.27 7.50 -6.36
C VAL A 15 11.12 6.68 -6.93
N ASP A 16 10.81 6.85 -8.21
CA ASP A 16 9.76 6.09 -8.89
C ASP A 16 10.12 4.59 -8.93
N ASP A 17 11.36 4.25 -9.30
CA ASP A 17 11.87 2.87 -9.31
C ASP A 17 11.80 2.23 -7.90
N LEU A 18 12.10 3.00 -6.85
CA LEU A 18 11.95 2.53 -5.46
C LEU A 18 10.48 2.26 -5.11
N CYS A 19 9.57 3.14 -5.52
CA CYS A 19 8.13 2.96 -5.26
C CYS A 19 7.59 1.72 -5.99
N GLU A 20 8.00 1.51 -7.25
CA GLU A 20 7.63 0.33 -8.01
C GLU A 20 8.15 -0.95 -7.36
N ALA A 21 9.41 -0.96 -6.89
CA ALA A 21 9.99 -2.10 -6.18
C ALA A 21 9.20 -2.46 -4.91
N VAL A 22 8.79 -1.46 -4.11
CA VAL A 22 7.91 -1.68 -2.96
C VAL A 22 6.59 -2.31 -3.40
N MET A 23 5.95 -1.74 -4.42
CA MET A 23 4.66 -2.23 -4.91
C MET A 23 4.74 -3.64 -5.49
N LEU A 24 5.84 -4.01 -6.15
CA LEU A 24 6.05 -5.35 -6.68
C LEU A 24 6.07 -6.40 -5.56
N GLU A 25 6.77 -6.11 -4.45
CA GLU A 25 6.77 -7.00 -3.29
C GLU A 25 5.40 -7.08 -2.62
N VAL A 26 4.72 -5.94 -2.44
CA VAL A 26 3.34 -5.90 -1.89
C VAL A 26 2.38 -6.73 -2.74
N LYS A 27 2.41 -6.57 -4.08
CA LYS A 27 1.60 -7.33 -5.04
C LYS A 27 1.91 -8.83 -5.02
N ALA A 28 3.17 -9.20 -4.80
CA ALA A 28 3.58 -10.60 -4.67
C ALA A 28 3.00 -11.22 -3.39
N ARG A 29 3.05 -10.50 -2.26
CA ARG A 29 2.56 -10.97 -0.96
C ARG A 29 1.04 -10.93 -0.80
N SER A 30 0.33 -10.12 -1.59
CA SER A 30 -1.13 -10.01 -1.55
C SER A 30 -1.88 -11.14 -2.27
N ARG A 31 -1.17 -12.04 -2.98
CA ARG A 31 -1.81 -13.11 -3.77
C ARG A 31 -2.84 -13.94 -3.01
N PRO A 32 -2.60 -14.36 -1.74
CA PRO A 32 -3.60 -15.09 -0.97
C PRO A 32 -4.82 -14.22 -0.64
N TYR A 33 -4.59 -12.99 -0.16
CA TYR A 33 -5.64 -12.03 0.20
C TYR A 33 -6.59 -11.72 -0.96
N ARG A 34 -6.05 -11.58 -2.17
CA ARG A 34 -6.86 -11.35 -3.39
C ARG A 34 -7.76 -12.51 -3.78
N ARG A 35 -7.47 -13.71 -3.29
CA ARG A 35 -8.17 -14.95 -3.64
C ARG A 35 -9.03 -15.50 -2.51
N ASP A 36 -9.16 -14.75 -1.42
CA ASP A 36 -10.08 -15.13 -0.35
C ASP A 36 -11.51 -15.21 -0.88
N LYS A 37 -12.32 -16.04 -0.22
CA LYS A 37 -13.72 -16.25 -0.59
C LYS A 37 -14.59 -15.11 -0.08
N TRP A 38 -14.34 -13.89 -0.56
CA TRP A 38 -15.04 -12.66 -0.17
C TRP A 38 -16.57 -12.76 -0.24
N PHE A 39 -17.11 -13.55 -1.17
CA PHE A 39 -18.55 -13.78 -1.33
C PHE A 39 -19.17 -14.71 -0.27
N ALA A 40 -18.34 -15.47 0.45
CA ALA A 40 -18.76 -16.42 1.48
C ALA A 40 -18.14 -16.11 2.85
N MET A 41 -17.50 -14.94 2.98
CA MET A 41 -16.81 -14.52 4.18
C MET A 41 -17.81 -14.03 5.22
N THR A 42 -17.53 -14.32 6.48
CA THR A 42 -18.19 -13.70 7.64
C THR A 42 -17.25 -12.64 8.20
N CYS A 43 -17.78 -11.48 8.55
CA CYS A 43 -16.97 -10.44 9.18
C CYS A 43 -16.56 -10.89 10.60
N GLU A 44 -15.25 -10.89 10.85
CA GLU A 44 -14.64 -11.13 12.14
C GLU A 44 -14.13 -9.80 12.73
N ASN A 45 -13.76 -9.79 14.02
CA ASN A 45 -13.16 -8.60 14.64
C ASN A 45 -11.62 -8.54 14.46
N SER A 46 -11.03 -9.61 13.92
CA SER A 46 -9.61 -9.74 13.64
C SER A 46 -9.28 -9.35 12.20
N LEU A 47 -8.01 -8.98 11.97
CA LEU A 47 -7.43 -8.82 10.64
C LEU A 47 -7.48 -10.15 9.88
N THR A 48 -7.85 -10.11 8.60
CA THR A 48 -7.79 -11.29 7.72
C THR A 48 -6.34 -11.83 7.66
N PRO A 49 -6.07 -13.09 8.07
CA PRO A 49 -4.71 -13.60 8.17
C PRO A 49 -3.90 -13.56 6.87
N SER A 50 -4.57 -13.69 5.72
CA SER A 50 -3.98 -13.62 4.38
C SER A 50 -3.51 -12.21 4.00
N ALA A 51 -4.01 -11.15 4.66
CA ALA A 51 -3.60 -9.76 4.47
C ALA A 51 -2.27 -9.44 5.17
N CYS A 52 -1.99 -10.12 6.29
CA CYS A 52 -0.82 -9.86 7.13
C CYS A 52 0.50 -9.77 6.34
N PRO A 53 0.83 -10.69 5.40
CA PRO A 53 2.09 -10.62 4.67
C PRO A 53 2.26 -9.37 3.82
N MET A 54 1.19 -8.86 3.18
CA MET A 54 1.29 -7.64 2.36
C MET A 54 1.41 -6.39 3.24
N PHE A 55 0.72 -6.34 4.38
CA PHE A 55 0.78 -5.20 5.30
C PHE A 55 2.13 -5.13 6.01
N GLN A 56 2.68 -6.28 6.43
CA GLN A 56 4.01 -6.37 7.03
C GLN A 56 5.10 -5.91 6.07
N VAL A 57 5.06 -6.36 4.80
CA VAL A 57 6.03 -5.93 3.79
C VAL A 57 5.89 -4.44 3.50
N LEU A 58 4.67 -3.92 3.34
CA LEU A 58 4.44 -2.49 3.14
C LEU A 58 5.05 -1.65 4.26
N GLY A 59 4.72 -1.97 5.52
CA GLY A 59 5.24 -1.25 6.69
C GLY A 59 6.76 -1.31 6.78
N THR A 60 7.35 -2.49 6.56
CA THR A 60 8.82 -2.68 6.58
C THR A 60 9.50 -1.84 5.51
N LYS A 61 8.96 -1.82 4.29
CA LYS A 61 9.54 -1.07 3.18
C LYS A 61 9.39 0.44 3.34
N LEU A 62 8.24 0.92 3.78
CA LEU A 62 8.04 2.35 4.07
C LEU A 62 9.00 2.83 5.16
N HIS A 63 9.19 2.03 6.22
CA HIS A 63 10.18 2.34 7.26
C HIS A 63 11.61 2.38 6.70
N SER A 64 11.98 1.42 5.84
CA SER A 64 13.28 1.43 5.17
C SER A 64 13.47 2.70 4.33
N LEU A 65 12.48 3.09 3.52
CA LEU A 65 12.54 4.31 2.72
C LEU A 65 12.67 5.56 3.60
N GLN A 66 11.96 5.63 4.72
CA GLN A 66 12.06 6.73 5.67
C GLN A 66 13.49 6.89 6.23
N SER A 67 14.18 5.78 6.48
CA SER A 67 15.56 5.80 6.99
C SER A 67 16.61 6.19 5.94
N MET A 68 16.32 5.99 4.65
CA MET A 68 17.27 6.17 3.55
C MET A 68 17.09 7.49 2.80
N LEU A 69 15.87 8.03 2.78
CA LEU A 69 15.52 9.22 2.00
C LEU A 69 15.48 10.47 2.89
N SER A 70 15.76 11.62 2.28
CA SER A 70 15.45 12.90 2.94
C SER A 70 13.94 13.01 3.15
N SER A 71 13.51 13.78 4.15
CA SER A 71 12.08 13.95 4.47
C SER A 71 11.24 14.38 3.26
N SER A 72 11.75 15.26 2.40
CA SER A 72 11.04 15.68 1.19
C SER A 72 10.88 14.56 0.16
N LEU A 73 11.93 13.75 -0.06
CA LEU A 73 11.87 12.63 -1.01
C LEU A 73 11.01 11.49 -0.46
N PHE A 74 11.13 11.21 0.84
CA PHE A 74 10.28 10.24 1.51
C PHE A 74 8.79 10.62 1.40
N SER A 75 8.46 11.90 1.61
CA SER A 75 7.07 12.37 1.47
C SER A 75 6.48 12.08 0.10
N LYS A 76 7.24 12.34 -0.95
CA LYS A 76 6.82 12.00 -2.33
C LYS A 76 6.70 10.49 -2.54
N ALA A 77 7.66 9.73 -2.01
CA ALA A 77 7.70 8.29 -2.17
C ALA A 77 6.49 7.60 -1.50
N TRP A 78 6.21 7.89 -0.23
CA TRP A 78 5.10 7.23 0.46
C TRP A 78 3.74 7.62 -0.14
N GLN A 79 3.58 8.85 -0.62
CA GLN A 79 2.37 9.29 -1.33
C GLN A 79 2.20 8.54 -2.67
N SER A 80 3.28 8.37 -3.43
CA SER A 80 3.25 7.57 -4.67
C SER A 80 2.87 6.12 -4.38
N VAL A 81 3.48 5.50 -3.35
CA VAL A 81 3.14 4.14 -2.92
C VAL A 81 1.67 4.04 -2.48
N ALA A 82 1.16 5.00 -1.71
CA ALA A 82 -0.23 5.02 -1.28
C ALA A 82 -1.21 5.10 -2.47
N ASN A 83 -0.93 5.95 -3.46
CA ASN A 83 -1.74 6.07 -4.67
C ASN A 83 -1.72 4.78 -5.50
N GLN A 84 -0.54 4.20 -5.71
CA GLN A 84 -0.40 2.93 -6.43
C GLN A 84 -1.10 1.78 -5.69
N LEU A 85 -1.03 1.77 -4.35
CA LEU A 85 -1.70 0.78 -3.52
C LEU A 85 -3.21 0.91 -3.60
N CYS A 86 -3.75 2.13 -3.57
CA CYS A 86 -5.17 2.40 -3.71
C CYS A 86 -5.71 1.87 -5.05
N MET A 87 -5.04 2.23 -6.15
CA MET A 87 -5.40 1.71 -7.48
C MET A 87 -5.29 0.19 -7.57
N PHE A 88 -4.21 -0.38 -7.03
CA PHE A 88 -4.04 -1.84 -6.97
C PHE A 88 -5.18 -2.53 -6.20
N LEU A 89 -5.56 -2.04 -5.02
CA LEU A 89 -6.65 -2.62 -4.24
C LEU A 89 -7.99 -2.51 -4.97
N LEU A 90 -8.24 -1.40 -5.67
CA LEU A 90 -9.44 -1.27 -6.49
C LEU A 90 -9.42 -2.27 -7.65
N GLU A 91 -8.38 -2.26 -8.47
CA GLU A 91 -8.34 -2.98 -9.75
C GLU A 91 -8.17 -4.50 -9.59
N GLU A 92 -7.34 -4.92 -8.63
CA GLU A 92 -6.88 -6.32 -8.51
C GLU A 92 -7.54 -7.07 -7.36
N LEU A 93 -8.19 -6.37 -6.42
CA LEU A 93 -8.91 -6.98 -5.31
C LEU A 93 -10.42 -6.72 -5.44
N VAL A 94 -10.86 -5.46 -5.44
CA VAL A 94 -12.29 -5.12 -5.42
C VAL A 94 -12.97 -5.51 -6.73
N LEU A 95 -12.44 -5.08 -7.88
CA LEU A 95 -13.05 -5.36 -9.18
C LEU A 95 -12.92 -6.82 -9.61
N GLN A 96 -11.99 -7.59 -9.03
CA GLN A 96 -11.77 -9.01 -9.36
C GLN A 96 -12.59 -9.97 -8.49
N ASN A 97 -13.30 -9.48 -7.47
CA ASN A 97 -14.02 -10.33 -6.53
C ASN A 97 -15.50 -9.94 -6.41
N ARG A 98 -16.32 -10.92 -6.01
CA ARG A 98 -17.67 -10.66 -5.52
C ARG A 98 -17.64 -10.64 -4.01
N PHE A 99 -18.36 -9.70 -3.43
CA PHE A 99 -18.48 -9.53 -1.99
C PHE A 99 -19.92 -9.82 -1.56
N ASN A 100 -20.07 -10.50 -0.42
CA ASN A 100 -21.30 -10.39 0.37
C ASN A 100 -21.10 -9.26 1.40
N GLU A 101 -22.11 -9.01 2.24
CA GLU A 101 -22.02 -7.99 3.29
C GLU A 101 -20.86 -8.26 4.27
N GLY A 102 -20.66 -9.52 4.67
CA GLY A 102 -19.59 -9.92 5.59
C GLY A 102 -18.20 -9.65 5.05
N GLY A 103 -17.92 -10.04 3.81
CA GLY A 103 -16.64 -9.81 3.14
C GLY A 103 -16.39 -8.33 2.84
N ALA A 104 -17.42 -7.57 2.45
CA ALA A 104 -17.27 -6.12 2.27
C ALA A 104 -16.89 -5.44 3.59
N LYS A 105 -17.56 -5.80 4.68
CA LYS A 105 -17.27 -5.29 6.02
C LYS A 105 -15.90 -5.75 6.54
N GLN A 106 -15.48 -6.98 6.22
CA GLN A 106 -14.15 -7.46 6.57
C GLN A 106 -13.07 -6.66 5.84
N LEU A 107 -13.24 -6.40 4.54
CA LEU A 107 -12.32 -5.55 3.78
C LEU A 107 -12.24 -4.15 4.38
N GLU A 108 -13.39 -3.53 4.70
CA GLU A 108 -13.41 -2.24 5.38
C GLU A 108 -12.61 -2.27 6.69
N GLN A 109 -12.76 -3.31 7.51
CA GLN A 109 -12.01 -3.45 8.75
C GLN A 109 -10.50 -3.63 8.52
N ASP A 110 -10.10 -4.49 7.58
CA ASP A 110 -8.70 -4.72 7.26
C ASP A 110 -8.03 -3.41 6.82
N LEU A 111 -8.73 -2.59 6.02
CA LEU A 111 -8.23 -1.30 5.57
C LEU A 111 -8.19 -0.27 6.70
N THR A 112 -9.30 -0.07 7.42
CA THR A 112 -9.43 1.00 8.42
C THR A 112 -8.65 0.73 9.71
N ARG A 113 -8.56 -0.54 10.14
CA ARG A 113 -7.92 -0.92 11.41
C ARG A 113 -6.46 -1.31 11.26
N SER A 114 -6.01 -1.62 10.06
CA SER A 114 -4.62 -2.06 9.84
C SER A 114 -3.92 -1.27 8.76
N LEU A 115 -4.47 -1.20 7.54
CA LEU A 115 -3.75 -0.56 6.43
C LEU A 115 -3.55 0.95 6.62
N ILE A 116 -4.64 1.70 6.83
CA ILE A 116 -4.60 3.16 6.99
C ILE A 116 -3.70 3.54 8.18
N PRO A 117 -3.76 2.85 9.34
CA PRO A 117 -2.84 3.11 10.45
C PRO A 117 -1.35 3.01 10.14
N LEU A 118 -0.93 2.24 9.14
CA LEU A 118 0.49 2.20 8.72
C LEU A 118 1.00 3.55 8.20
N PHE A 119 0.10 4.46 7.79
CA PHE A 119 0.45 5.78 7.28
C PHE A 119 0.35 6.90 8.33
N HIS A 120 -0.24 6.66 9.52
CA HIS A 120 -0.34 7.67 10.59
C HIS A 120 1.03 8.19 11.07
N GLN A 121 2.06 7.36 10.94
CA GLN A 121 3.45 7.73 11.25
C GLN A 121 4.05 8.75 10.27
N TYR A 122 3.39 8.99 9.12
CA TYR A 122 3.90 9.83 8.03
C TYR A 122 2.99 11.02 7.71
N THR A 123 1.72 10.96 8.09
CA THR A 123 0.74 12.02 7.87
C THR A 123 -0.30 12.06 8.98
N HIS A 124 -0.78 13.27 9.32
CA HIS A 124 -1.90 13.48 10.24
C HIS A 124 -3.27 13.20 9.60
N ARG A 125 -3.30 12.94 8.29
CA ARG A 125 -4.51 12.63 7.49
C ARG A 125 -4.22 11.51 6.48
N PRO A 126 -4.06 10.25 6.91
CA PRO A 126 -3.84 9.14 5.99
C PRO A 126 -5.06 8.74 5.16
N GLU A 127 -6.25 9.21 5.52
CA GLU A 127 -7.52 8.97 4.84
C GLU A 127 -7.83 9.98 3.72
N ALA A 128 -7.05 11.06 3.60
CA ALA A 128 -7.29 12.19 2.70
C ALA A 128 -6.72 11.98 1.30
#